data_AF-A0A251P7H3-F1
#
_entry.id   AF-A0A251P7H3-F1
#
_cell.length_a   1.000
_cell.length_b   1.000
_cell.length_c   1.000
_cell.angle_alpha   90.00
_cell.angle_beta   90.00
_cell.angle_gamma   90.00
#
_symmetry.space_group_name_H-M   'P 1'
#
loop_
_entity.id
_entity.type
_entity.pdbx_description
1 polymer ?
#
loop_
_entity_poly.entity_id
_entity_poly.type
_entity_poly.pdbx_seq_one_letter_code
_entity_poly.pdbx_strand_id
1 'polypeptide(L)'
;MSLLKNFSVFSIICITLCFPISTNAAHFDIRNNCGFKVWAAAVPGGGRQLNSGESWPLDVSNITTGGRIWARTGCNFDGAGRGVCQTGDCGGVLQCQGHGLPPNTLAEYALNQFNNLDFFDISLVDGFNVPMDFSPTDNGCTGGIQCTADINGQCPNELKAQGGCNNPCTVFKTDQYCCNNSGSCGPTDFSRFFKD
;
A
#
# COMPACT_ATOMS: atom_id res chain seq x y z
N MET A 1 -78.76 8.05 0.21
CA MET A 1 -77.59 8.96 0.08
C MET A 1 -77.27 9.43 1.49
N SER A 2 -76.12 9.22 2.12
CA SER A 2 -74.76 8.97 1.65
C SER A 2 -73.99 8.20 2.74
N LEU A 3 -73.13 7.29 2.29
CA LEU A 3 -72.21 6.46 3.05
C LEU A 3 -71.24 7.28 3.91
N LEU A 4 -71.12 6.94 5.19
CA LEU A 4 -69.97 7.33 6.04
C LEU A 4 -68.87 6.28 5.83
N LYS A 5 -67.80 6.68 5.13
CA LYS A 5 -66.59 5.87 4.92
C LYS A 5 -65.69 5.97 6.16
N ASN A 6 -65.61 4.89 6.94
CA ASN A 6 -64.53 4.69 7.91
C ASN A 6 -63.23 4.38 7.15
N PHE A 7 -62.34 5.36 7.05
CA PHE A 7 -60.97 5.14 6.59
C PHE A 7 -60.17 4.50 7.73
N SER A 8 -59.95 3.18 7.61
CA SER A 8 -58.99 2.45 8.45
C SER A 8 -57.58 2.93 8.10
N VAL A 9 -56.98 3.71 9.00
CA VAL A 9 -55.58 4.12 8.91
C VAL A 9 -54.72 2.95 9.40
N PHE A 10 -54.41 2.02 8.50
CA PHE A 10 -53.33 1.06 8.75
C PHE A 10 -51.99 1.81 8.65
N SER A 11 -51.49 2.25 9.80
CA SER A 11 -50.12 2.73 9.93
C SER A 11 -49.18 1.53 9.77
N ILE A 12 -48.64 1.35 8.57
CA ILE A 12 -47.59 0.37 8.30
C ILE A 12 -46.29 0.93 8.89
N ILE A 13 -45.99 0.53 10.12
CA ILE A 13 -44.68 0.74 10.74
C ILE A 13 -43.68 -0.13 9.96
N CYS A 14 -42.97 0.49 9.01
CA CYS A 14 -41.89 -0.16 8.28
C CYS A 14 -40.64 -0.16 9.17
N ILE A 15 -40.47 -1.19 10.00
CA ILE A 15 -39.20 -1.45 10.70
C ILE A 15 -38.20 -1.89 9.64
N THR A 16 -37.39 -0.94 9.16
CA THR A 16 -36.17 -1.26 8.39
C THR A 16 -35.20 -1.97 9.34
N LEU A 17 -35.20 -3.30 9.27
CA LEU A 17 -34.14 -4.15 9.82
C LEU A 17 -32.82 -3.78 9.13
N CYS A 18 -32.04 -2.94 9.80
CA CYS A 18 -30.66 -2.66 9.40
C CYS A 18 -29.84 -3.89 9.77
N PHE A 19 -29.81 -4.89 8.90
CA PHE A 19 -28.86 -5.99 9.04
C PHE A 19 -27.45 -5.39 8.87
N PRO A 20 -26.53 -5.55 9.84
CA PRO A 20 -25.15 -5.17 9.63
C PRO A 20 -24.65 -5.94 8.42
N ILE A 21 -24.34 -5.23 7.35
CA ILE A 21 -23.70 -5.79 6.18
C ILE A 21 -22.30 -6.19 6.65
N SER A 22 -22.07 -7.48 6.88
CA SER A 22 -20.74 -8.02 7.15
C SER A 22 -19.91 -7.81 5.89
N THR A 23 -19.16 -6.71 5.83
CA THR A 23 -18.17 -6.52 4.78
C THR A 23 -17.00 -7.44 5.11
N ASN A 24 -16.77 -8.46 4.28
CA ASN A 24 -15.52 -9.22 4.36
C ASN A 24 -14.36 -8.26 4.04
N ALA A 25 -13.55 -7.95 5.04
CA ALA A 25 -12.38 -7.09 4.91
C ALA A 25 -11.13 -7.89 5.27
N ALA A 26 -10.04 -7.61 4.56
CA ALA A 26 -8.71 -8.06 4.98
C ALA A 26 -8.10 -7.01 5.90
N HIS A 27 -7.46 -7.47 6.97
CA HIS A 27 -6.87 -6.62 7.99
C HIS A 27 -5.35 -6.56 7.83
N PHE A 28 -4.81 -5.35 7.78
CA PHE A 28 -3.38 -5.07 7.76
C PHE A 28 -3.00 -4.30 9.02
N ASP A 29 -2.08 -4.85 9.82
CA ASP A 29 -1.44 -4.11 10.92
C ASP A 29 -0.11 -3.50 10.43
N ILE A 30 -0.15 -2.24 10.02
CA ILE A 30 1.01 -1.54 9.48
C ILE A 30 1.82 -0.97 10.64
N ARG A 31 2.99 -1.56 10.93
CA ARG A 31 3.80 -1.21 12.09
C ARG A 31 5.11 -0.52 11.70
N ASN A 32 5.42 0.58 12.37
CA ASN A 32 6.73 1.21 12.25
C ASN A 32 7.70 0.68 13.33
N ASN A 33 8.58 -0.23 12.96
CA ASN A 33 9.66 -0.71 13.84
C ASN A 33 11.00 0.02 13.60
N CYS A 34 11.03 1.03 12.74
CA CYS A 34 12.23 1.83 12.50
C CYS A 34 12.52 2.71 13.71
N GLY A 35 13.80 2.99 13.98
CA GLY A 35 14.23 3.97 15.00
C GLY A 35 13.92 5.44 14.63
N PHE A 36 13.15 5.69 13.57
CA PHE A 36 12.78 7.00 13.09
C PHE A 36 11.32 7.03 12.66
N LYS A 37 10.77 8.25 12.57
CA LYS A 37 9.39 8.49 12.15
C LYS A 37 9.21 8.24 10.66
N VAL A 38 8.12 7.57 10.31
CA VAL A 38 7.68 7.37 8.91
C VAL A 38 6.26 7.88 8.73
N TRP A 39 5.86 8.10 7.48
CA TRP A 39 4.48 8.32 7.11
C TRP A 39 4.03 7.16 6.25
N ALA A 40 3.43 6.15 6.88
CA ALA A 40 2.82 5.04 6.18
C ALA A 40 1.80 5.56 5.16
N ALA A 41 1.74 4.88 4.03
CA ALA A 41 0.85 5.17 2.94
C ALA A 41 0.27 3.85 2.42
N ALA A 42 -0.99 3.89 2.03
CA ALA A 42 -1.69 2.76 1.46
C ALA A 42 -2.64 3.22 0.36
N VAL A 43 -2.70 2.49 -0.74
CA VAL A 43 -3.73 2.66 -1.76
C VAL A 43 -4.31 1.28 -2.05
N PRO A 44 -5.59 1.03 -1.71
CA PRO A 44 -6.48 1.91 -0.95
C PRO A 44 -6.05 2.06 0.52
N GLY A 45 -6.40 3.19 1.16
CA GLY A 45 -6.25 3.36 2.62
C GLY A 45 -5.85 4.76 3.09
N GLY A 46 -5.15 5.53 2.25
CA GLY A 46 -4.72 6.89 2.57
C GLY A 46 -3.30 6.91 3.17
N GLY A 47 -3.12 7.60 4.29
CA GLY A 47 -1.83 7.63 4.95
C GLY A 47 -1.86 8.13 6.39
N ARG A 48 -0.86 7.74 7.16
CA ARG A 48 -0.77 8.02 8.59
C ARG A 48 0.68 8.22 9.01
N GLN A 49 0.92 9.23 9.85
CA GLN A 49 2.20 9.36 10.52
C GLN A 49 2.33 8.27 11.59
N LEU A 50 3.47 7.59 11.63
CA LEU A 50 3.82 6.58 12.63
C LEU A 50 5.19 6.90 13.22
N ASN A 51 5.22 7.21 14.52
CA ASN A 51 6.46 7.23 15.30
C ASN A 51 7.00 5.81 15.48
N SER A 52 8.24 5.70 15.97
CA SER A 52 8.83 4.40 16.30
C SER A 52 7.94 3.63 17.28
N GLY A 53 7.60 2.39 16.94
CA GLY A 53 6.76 1.50 17.73
C GLY A 53 5.25 1.67 17.54
N GLU A 54 4.80 2.66 16.77
CA GLU A 54 3.37 2.85 16.49
C GLU A 54 2.87 1.93 15.36
N SER A 55 1.58 1.61 15.42
CA SER A 55 0.86 0.76 14.46
C SER A 55 -0.33 1.51 13.86
N TRP A 56 -0.70 1.13 12.63
CA TRP A 56 -1.91 1.54 11.95
C TRP A 56 -2.70 0.32 11.48
N PRO A 57 -3.83 -0.01 12.14
CA PRO A 57 -4.76 -0.99 11.61
C PRO A 57 -5.48 -0.41 10.39
N LEU A 58 -5.44 -1.15 9.28
CA LEU A 58 -6.07 -0.81 8.03
C LEU A 58 -6.92 -1.98 7.53
N ASP A 59 -8.22 -1.76 7.40
CA ASP A 59 -9.13 -2.70 6.78
C ASP A 59 -9.35 -2.32 5.31
N VAL A 60 -9.17 -3.28 4.41
CA VAL A 60 -9.42 -3.11 2.98
C VAL A 60 -10.41 -4.16 2.49
N SER A 61 -11.10 -3.88 1.39
CA SER A 61 -12.02 -4.85 0.79
C SER A 61 -11.29 -6.15 0.45
N ASN A 62 -11.88 -7.30 0.78
CA ASN A 62 -11.29 -8.61 0.49
C ASN A 62 -11.19 -8.95 -1.01
N ILE A 63 -11.64 -8.07 -1.92
CA ILE A 63 -11.50 -8.20 -3.38
C ILE A 63 -10.59 -7.12 -3.97
N THR A 64 -9.80 -6.45 -3.12
CA THR A 64 -8.87 -5.40 -3.55
C THR A 64 -7.82 -5.95 -4.52
N THR A 65 -7.57 -5.25 -5.63
CA THR A 65 -6.51 -5.54 -6.59
C THR A 65 -5.59 -4.34 -6.75
N GLY A 66 -4.31 -4.58 -7.04
CA GLY A 66 -3.31 -3.50 -7.17
C GLY A 66 -3.10 -2.72 -5.88
N GLY A 67 -3.32 -3.36 -4.73
CA GLY A 67 -3.11 -2.75 -3.43
C GLY A 67 -1.63 -2.51 -3.18
N ARG A 68 -1.28 -1.35 -2.64
CA ARG A 68 0.09 -1.01 -2.25
C ARG A 68 0.14 -0.42 -0.86
N ILE A 69 1.09 -0.86 -0.05
CA ILE A 69 1.48 -0.24 1.23
C ILE A 69 2.96 0.13 1.14
N TRP A 70 3.33 1.33 1.57
CA TRP A 70 4.73 1.77 1.60
C TRP A 70 5.00 2.78 2.71
N ALA A 71 6.26 2.94 3.06
CA ALA A 71 6.72 3.98 3.99
C ALA A 71 7.18 5.22 3.21
N ARG A 72 6.83 6.40 3.72
CA ARG A 72 7.38 7.69 3.25
C ARG A 72 8.31 8.26 4.31
N THR A 73 9.40 8.89 3.88
CA THR A 73 10.41 9.46 4.79
C THR A 73 10.63 10.95 4.54
N GLY A 74 11.11 11.65 5.58
CA GLY A 74 11.46 13.08 5.48
C GLY A 74 10.27 13.98 5.13
N CYS A 75 9.06 13.65 5.59
CA CYS A 75 7.87 14.42 5.24
C CYS A 75 7.67 15.66 6.12
N ASN A 76 7.07 16.68 5.53
CA ASN A 76 6.54 17.84 6.23
C ASN A 76 5.16 18.18 5.67
N PHE A 77 4.13 18.16 6.53
CA PHE A 77 2.74 18.46 6.17
C PHE A 77 2.22 19.62 7.01
N ASP A 78 1.39 20.47 6.41
CA ASP A 78 0.60 21.48 7.11
C ASP A 78 -0.60 20.86 7.84
N GLY A 79 -1.36 21.69 8.56
CA GLY A 79 -2.56 21.25 9.28
C GLY A 79 -3.71 20.75 8.38
N ALA A 80 -3.65 21.00 7.08
CA ALA A 80 -4.59 20.46 6.09
C ALA A 80 -4.08 19.15 5.45
N GLY A 81 -2.91 18.66 5.88
CA GLY A 81 -2.30 17.45 5.35
C GLY A 81 -1.66 17.65 3.97
N ARG A 82 -1.29 18.87 3.59
CA ARG A 82 -0.57 19.18 2.34
C ARG A 82 0.89 19.45 2.62
N GLY A 83 1.78 18.99 1.74
CA GLY A 83 3.20 18.98 2.05
C GLY A 83 4.03 18.26 1.01
N VAL A 84 5.17 17.73 1.45
CA VAL A 84 6.06 16.92 0.61
C VAL A 84 6.81 15.91 1.47
N CYS A 85 7.05 14.73 0.91
CA CYS A 85 7.98 13.73 1.43
C CYS A 85 9.24 13.64 0.58
N GLN A 86 10.36 13.30 1.22
CA GLN A 86 11.64 13.08 0.51
C GLN A 86 11.59 11.80 -0.34
N THR A 87 10.96 10.75 0.17
CA THR A 87 10.74 9.48 -0.55
C THR A 87 9.28 9.06 -0.46
N GLY A 88 8.76 8.41 -1.50
CA GLY A 88 7.41 7.86 -1.53
C GLY A 88 6.29 8.90 -1.54
N ASP A 89 6.57 10.17 -1.83
CA ASP A 89 5.55 11.23 -1.88
C ASP A 89 4.43 10.87 -2.87
N CYS A 90 3.17 11.07 -2.48
CA CYS A 90 2.00 10.64 -3.25
C CYS A 90 1.18 11.83 -3.76
N GLY A 91 1.87 12.87 -4.26
CA GLY A 91 1.24 14.08 -4.79
C GLY A 91 1.08 15.19 -3.76
N GLY A 92 1.97 15.24 -2.77
CA GLY A 92 2.04 16.29 -1.76
C GLY A 92 0.89 16.26 -0.75
N VAL A 93 0.27 15.09 -0.53
CA VAL A 93 -0.83 14.90 0.40
C VAL A 93 -0.54 13.82 1.43
N LEU A 94 -0.99 14.01 2.67
CA LEU A 94 -0.87 13.01 3.73
C LEU A 94 -1.72 11.77 3.41
N GLN A 95 -2.95 11.99 2.93
CA GLN A 95 -3.91 10.94 2.57
C GLN A 95 -3.76 10.56 1.10
N CYS A 96 -2.89 9.58 0.81
CA CYS A 96 -2.59 9.17 -0.56
C CYS A 96 -3.85 8.68 -1.30
N GLN A 97 -4.04 9.18 -2.53
CA GLN A 97 -5.09 8.73 -3.46
C GLN A 97 -4.50 7.98 -4.66
N GLY A 98 -3.18 7.98 -4.79
CA GLY A 98 -2.43 7.31 -5.85
C GLY A 98 -1.07 6.86 -5.34
N HIS A 99 -0.33 6.17 -6.20
CA HIS A 99 0.97 5.59 -5.85
C HIS A 99 2.02 6.67 -5.55
N GLY A 100 2.97 6.34 -4.67
CA GLY A 100 4.07 7.22 -4.31
C GLY A 100 5.19 7.25 -5.35
N LEU A 101 5.95 8.35 -5.36
CA LEU A 101 7.13 8.52 -6.21
C LEU A 101 8.31 7.66 -5.70
N PRO A 102 9.05 6.97 -6.60
CA PRO A 102 10.30 6.31 -6.29
C PRO A 102 11.37 7.24 -5.67
N PRO A 103 12.29 6.70 -4.83
CA PRO A 103 12.35 5.31 -4.41
C PRO A 103 11.39 5.02 -3.26
N ASN A 104 10.68 3.90 -3.33
CA ASN A 104 9.85 3.40 -2.23
C ASN A 104 9.76 1.87 -2.24
N THR A 105 10.09 1.24 -1.12
CA THR A 105 9.87 -0.20 -0.93
C THR A 105 8.37 -0.46 -0.85
N LEU A 106 7.86 -1.36 -1.69
CA LEU A 106 6.42 -1.63 -1.79
C LEU A 106 6.08 -3.00 -1.19
N ALA A 107 5.03 -3.04 -0.38
CA ALA A 107 4.23 -4.24 -0.19
C ALA A 107 3.06 -4.18 -1.18
N GLU A 108 3.06 -5.06 -2.18
CA GLU A 108 2.00 -5.16 -3.19
C GLU A 108 1.10 -6.35 -2.88
N TYR A 109 -0.21 -6.20 -3.09
CA TYR A 109 -1.16 -7.28 -2.84
C TYR A 109 -2.40 -7.23 -3.73
N ALA A 110 -2.97 -8.41 -3.96
CA ALA A 110 -4.26 -8.63 -4.60
C ALA A 110 -4.99 -9.76 -3.85
N LEU A 111 -6.20 -9.48 -3.38
CA LEU A 111 -6.93 -10.33 -2.43
C LEU A 111 -8.05 -11.11 -3.10
N ASN A 112 -8.26 -12.35 -2.67
CA ASN A 112 -9.29 -13.26 -3.19
C ASN A 112 -9.26 -13.38 -4.72
N GLN A 113 -8.07 -13.69 -5.24
CA GLN A 113 -7.81 -13.84 -6.68
C GLN A 113 -8.10 -15.28 -7.13
N PHE A 114 -7.34 -15.77 -8.12
CA PHE A 114 -7.49 -17.13 -8.64
C PHE A 114 -7.44 -18.17 -7.50
N ASN A 115 -8.42 -19.09 -7.50
CA ASN A 115 -8.57 -20.14 -6.50
C ASN A 115 -8.77 -19.63 -5.05
N ASN A 116 -9.35 -18.45 -4.88
CA ASN A 116 -9.55 -17.77 -3.58
C ASN A 116 -8.24 -17.55 -2.80
N LEU A 117 -7.15 -17.35 -3.53
CA LEU A 117 -5.84 -17.07 -2.95
C LEU A 117 -5.54 -15.58 -2.98
N ASP A 118 -4.86 -15.11 -1.96
CA ASP A 118 -4.23 -13.80 -1.93
C ASP A 118 -2.84 -13.92 -2.58
N PHE A 119 -2.51 -12.95 -3.43
CA PHE A 119 -1.18 -12.81 -4.03
C PHE A 119 -0.56 -11.55 -3.44
N PHE A 120 0.65 -11.68 -2.94
CA PHE A 120 1.36 -10.57 -2.32
C PHE A 120 2.87 -10.70 -2.52
N ASP A 121 3.55 -9.57 -2.56
CA ASP A 121 4.98 -9.50 -2.75
C ASP A 121 5.59 -8.24 -2.11
N ILE A 122 6.91 -8.27 -1.92
CA ILE A 122 7.69 -7.06 -1.72
C ILE A 122 8.35 -6.73 -3.05
N SER A 123 8.10 -5.53 -3.56
CA SER A 123 8.58 -5.06 -4.86
C SER A 123 9.59 -3.93 -4.70
N LEU A 124 10.72 -4.10 -5.39
CA LEU A 124 11.80 -3.11 -5.52
C LEU A 124 11.87 -2.54 -6.95
N VAL A 125 10.81 -2.75 -7.74
CA VAL A 125 10.69 -2.19 -9.09
C VAL A 125 10.61 -0.66 -9.06
N ASP A 126 10.02 -0.12 -8.00
CA ASP A 126 9.98 1.32 -7.71
C ASP A 126 11.10 1.76 -6.72
N GLY A 127 12.13 0.93 -6.57
CA GLY A 127 13.30 1.20 -5.72
C GLY A 127 13.12 0.79 -4.26
N PHE A 128 14.03 1.26 -3.41
CA PHE A 128 14.09 0.93 -1.99
C PHE A 128 14.33 2.20 -1.17
N ASN A 129 13.61 2.35 -0.06
CA ASN A 129 13.86 3.42 0.90
C ASN A 129 13.92 2.92 2.35
N VAL A 130 13.01 2.04 2.74
CA VAL A 130 12.90 1.50 4.11
C VAL A 130 12.84 -0.03 4.04
N PRO A 131 13.58 -0.76 4.90
CA PRO A 131 13.44 -2.20 5.09
C PRO A 131 11.99 -2.60 5.37
N MET A 132 11.56 -3.75 4.86
CA MET A 132 10.18 -4.19 5.01
C MET A 132 10.07 -5.68 5.30
N ASP A 133 9.14 -6.01 6.18
CA ASP A 133 8.58 -7.34 6.38
C ASP A 133 7.10 -7.26 5.97
N PHE A 134 6.68 -8.19 5.13
CA PHE A 134 5.29 -8.38 4.77
C PHE A 134 4.92 -9.85 4.97
N SER A 135 4.28 -10.13 6.10
CA SER A 135 3.98 -11.49 6.55
C SER A 135 2.51 -11.65 6.92
N PRO A 136 1.89 -12.80 6.59
CA PRO A 136 0.55 -13.15 7.06
C PRO A 136 0.55 -13.36 8.57
N THR A 137 -0.55 -12.96 9.23
CA THR A 137 -0.72 -13.08 10.68
C THR A 137 -1.83 -14.05 11.10
N ASP A 138 -2.55 -14.64 10.15
CA ASP A 138 -3.72 -15.49 10.41
C ASP A 138 -3.90 -16.56 9.32
N ASN A 139 -4.95 -17.38 9.43
CA ASN A 139 -5.40 -18.37 8.44
C ASN A 139 -4.39 -19.50 8.14
N GLY A 140 -3.42 -19.72 9.03
CA GLY A 140 -2.44 -20.80 8.93
C GLY A 140 -1.38 -20.62 7.84
N CYS A 141 -1.36 -19.47 7.14
CA CYS A 141 -0.28 -19.12 6.23
C CYS A 141 0.91 -18.57 7.03
N THR A 142 2.10 -19.11 6.81
CA THR A 142 3.32 -18.74 7.57
C THR A 142 4.46 -18.24 6.68
N GLY A 143 4.29 -18.28 5.36
CA GLY A 143 5.30 -17.84 4.39
C GLY A 143 5.29 -16.32 4.23
N GLY A 144 6.08 -15.61 5.04
CA GLY A 144 6.31 -14.18 4.92
C GLY A 144 7.40 -13.80 3.92
N ILE A 145 7.48 -12.52 3.57
CA ILE A 145 8.48 -11.96 2.67
C ILE A 145 9.22 -10.85 3.42
N GLN A 146 10.55 -10.86 3.37
CA GLN A 146 11.39 -9.86 4.02
C GLN A 146 12.41 -9.29 3.05
N CYS A 147 12.58 -7.98 3.09
CA CYS A 147 13.67 -7.25 2.44
C CYS A 147 14.31 -6.32 3.48
N THR A 148 15.36 -6.81 4.13
CA THR A 148 15.95 -6.19 5.33
C THR A 148 17.43 -5.82 5.20
N ALA A 149 18.03 -6.06 4.03
CA ALA A 149 19.41 -5.67 3.75
C ALA A 149 19.58 -4.14 3.77
N ASP A 150 20.82 -3.69 4.03
CA ASP A 150 21.20 -2.27 3.93
C ASP A 150 21.40 -1.86 2.46
N ILE A 151 20.31 -1.88 1.69
CA ILE A 151 20.32 -1.51 0.26
C ILE A 151 20.69 -0.04 0.08
N ASN A 152 20.30 0.84 1.02
CA ASN A 152 20.64 2.26 0.96
C ASN A 152 22.15 2.49 1.11
N GLY A 153 22.80 1.84 2.08
CA GLY A 153 24.24 1.96 2.31
C GLY A 153 25.07 1.35 1.19
N GLN A 154 24.56 0.29 0.54
CA GLN A 154 25.25 -0.43 -0.53
C GLN A 154 24.85 0.00 -1.94
N CYS A 155 23.93 0.96 -2.06
CA CYS A 155 23.36 1.37 -3.34
C CYS A 155 24.45 1.74 -4.36
N PRO A 156 24.42 1.21 -5.60
CA PRO A 156 25.28 1.65 -6.69
C PRO A 156 25.15 3.16 -6.90
N ASN A 157 26.27 3.84 -7.21
CA ASN A 157 26.29 5.30 -7.30
C ASN A 157 25.32 5.83 -8.36
N GLU A 158 25.09 5.07 -9.43
CA GLU A 158 24.18 5.36 -10.53
C GLU A 158 22.71 5.35 -10.08
N LEU A 159 22.39 4.64 -9.01
CA LEU A 159 21.03 4.43 -8.49
C LEU A 159 20.74 5.23 -7.22
N LYS A 160 21.76 5.84 -6.61
CA LYS A 160 21.62 6.59 -5.36
C LYS A 160 20.62 7.74 -5.53
N ALA A 161 19.68 7.81 -4.59
CA ALA A 161 18.76 8.92 -4.42
C ALA A 161 18.82 9.40 -2.97
N GLN A 162 18.28 10.59 -2.72
CA GLN A 162 18.24 11.11 -1.36
C GLN A 162 17.32 10.24 -0.49
N GLY A 163 17.91 9.51 0.47
CA GLY A 163 17.19 8.64 1.39
C GLY A 163 16.66 7.34 0.79
N GLY A 164 17.20 6.92 -0.35
CA GLY A 164 16.83 5.66 -0.98
C GLY A 164 17.78 5.22 -2.10
N CYS A 165 17.46 4.08 -2.70
CA CYS A 165 18.11 3.54 -3.88
C CYS A 165 17.05 3.32 -4.98
N ASN A 166 17.16 4.02 -6.10
CA ASN A 166 16.23 3.87 -7.20
C ASN A 166 16.44 2.55 -7.94
N ASN A 167 15.36 2.02 -8.52
CA ASN A 167 15.48 0.98 -9.52
C ASN A 167 16.09 1.54 -10.82
N PRO A 168 16.86 0.75 -11.60
CA PRO A 168 17.38 1.18 -12.89
C PRO A 168 16.29 1.64 -13.88
N CYS A 169 15.06 1.10 -13.84
CA CYS A 169 13.99 1.59 -14.69
C CYS A 169 13.68 3.08 -14.42
N THR A 170 13.58 3.45 -13.14
CA THR A 170 13.33 4.84 -12.71
C THR A 170 14.40 5.80 -13.23
N VAL A 171 15.67 5.37 -13.20
CA VAL A 171 16.82 6.20 -13.57
C VAL A 171 16.99 6.27 -15.09
N PHE A 172 17.07 5.12 -15.75
CA PHE A 172 17.49 5.03 -17.15
C PHE A 172 16.33 5.05 -18.14
N LYS A 173 15.12 4.65 -17.73
CA LYS A 173 13.89 4.68 -18.55
C LYS A 173 14.01 3.95 -19.89
N THR A 174 14.86 2.93 -19.97
CA THR A 174 15.02 2.08 -21.16
C THR A 174 14.26 0.78 -21.02
N ASP A 175 13.83 0.19 -22.13
CA ASP A 175 13.10 -1.09 -22.13
C ASP A 175 13.88 -2.25 -21.50
N GLN A 176 15.22 -2.21 -21.52
CA GLN A 176 16.06 -3.19 -20.83
C GLN A 176 15.75 -3.28 -19.32
N TYR A 177 15.37 -2.16 -18.70
CA TYR A 177 15.11 -2.08 -17.26
C TYR A 177 13.61 -1.98 -16.95
N CYS A 178 12.84 -1.33 -17.82
CA CYS A 178 11.41 -1.10 -17.60
C CYS A 178 10.50 -2.16 -18.22
N CYS A 179 11.02 -2.95 -19.15
CA CYS A 179 10.31 -4.07 -19.76
C CYS A 179 8.95 -3.71 -20.37
N ASN A 180 8.82 -2.49 -20.91
CA ASN A 180 7.58 -2.02 -21.55
C ASN A 180 7.22 -2.84 -22.80
N ASN A 181 8.25 -3.29 -23.52
CA ASN A 181 8.10 -4.16 -24.68
C ASN A 181 8.15 -5.62 -24.23
N SER A 182 7.04 -6.33 -24.40
CA SER A 182 6.74 -7.68 -23.88
C SER A 182 7.59 -8.83 -24.45
N GLY A 183 8.69 -8.55 -25.15
CA GLY A 183 9.51 -9.55 -25.84
C GLY A 183 10.61 -10.18 -24.99
N SER A 184 11.46 -9.37 -24.33
CA SER A 184 12.66 -9.85 -23.64
C SER A 184 12.96 -8.96 -22.43
N CYS A 185 12.53 -9.41 -21.25
CA CYS A 185 12.87 -8.83 -19.96
C CYS A 185 13.70 -9.85 -19.19
N GLY A 186 14.84 -9.45 -18.65
CA GLY A 186 15.76 -10.36 -17.96
C GLY A 186 16.58 -9.64 -16.91
N PRO A 187 17.28 -10.41 -16.05
CA PRO A 187 18.07 -9.85 -14.98
C PRO A 187 19.25 -9.04 -15.53
N THR A 188 19.41 -7.82 -15.04
CA THR A 188 20.54 -6.93 -15.27
C THR A 188 21.46 -6.91 -14.04
N ASP A 189 22.66 -6.35 -14.16
CA ASP A 189 23.55 -6.19 -13.00
C ASP A 189 22.89 -5.35 -11.89
N PHE A 190 22.16 -4.30 -12.28
CA PHE A 190 21.42 -3.47 -11.33
C PHE A 190 20.24 -4.18 -10.69
N SER A 191 19.49 -5.02 -11.41
CA SER A 191 18.40 -5.78 -10.77
C SER A 191 18.94 -6.92 -9.90
N ARG A 192 20.10 -7.50 -10.23
CA ARG A 192 20.78 -8.49 -9.39
C ARG A 192 21.23 -7.88 -8.07
N PHE A 193 21.73 -6.64 -8.06
CA PHE A 193 22.04 -5.93 -6.82
C PHE A 193 20.87 -5.89 -5.81
N PHE A 194 19.63 -5.72 -6.27
CA PHE A 194 18.46 -5.76 -5.40
C PHE A 194 18.00 -7.17 -5.02
N LYS A 195 18.44 -8.19 -5.77
CA LYS A 195 17.95 -9.55 -5.66
C LYS A 195 18.86 -10.45 -4.81
N ASP A 196 20.16 -10.19 -4.84
CA ASP A 196 21.20 -10.89 -4.11
C ASP A 196 21.25 -10.45 -2.63
#